data_AF-W7CKK7-F1
#
_entry.id   AF-W7CKK7-F1
#
_cell.length_a   1.000
_cell.length_b   1.000
_cell.length_c   1.000
_cell.angle_alpha   90.00
_cell.angle_beta   90.00
_cell.angle_gamma   90.00
#
_symmetry.space_group_name_H-M   'P 1'
#
loop_
_entity.id
_entity.type
_entity.pdbx_description
1 polymer ?
#
loop_
_entity_poly.entity_id
_entity_poly.type
_entity_poly.pdbx_seq_one_letter_code
_entity_poly.pdbx_strand_id
1 'polypeptide(L)' 'MAKIKKTNAMRELDKLNIAYDITTYAWDPEHLDASHASESIGMNASTVYKTLVLKGDKTGLLVACIPAKEKIDLKKTRSY' A
#
# COMPACT_ATOMS: atom_id res chain seq x y z
N MET A 1 -7.92 -14.22 -22.40
CA MET A 1 -7.48 -13.88 -21.02
C MET A 1 -7.30 -12.38 -20.94
N ALA A 2 -7.95 -11.70 -19.98
CA ALA A 2 -7.83 -10.26 -19.84
C ALA A 2 -6.39 -9.88 -19.49
N LYS A 3 -5.79 -8.97 -20.26
CA LYS A 3 -4.41 -8.51 -20.05
C LYS A 3 -4.40 -7.62 -18.81
N ILE A 4 -3.77 -8.06 -17.72
CA ILE A 4 -3.59 -7.23 -16.53
C ILE A 4 -2.77 -6.01 -16.93
N LYS A 5 -3.36 -4.81 -16.78
CA LYS A 5 -2.67 -3.56 -17.04
C LYS A 5 -1.62 -3.36 -15.94
N LYS A 6 -0.35 -3.61 -16.26
CA LYS A 6 0.77 -3.42 -15.31
C LYS A 6 0.78 -1.99 -14.78
N THR A 7 0.99 -1.85 -13.47
CA THR A 7 1.19 -0.56 -12.82
C THR A 7 2.65 -0.10 -12.99
N ASN A 8 2.96 1.15 -12.64
CA ASN A 8 4.34 1.63 -12.65
C ASN A 8 5.22 0.82 -11.68
N ALA A 9 4.71 0.49 -10.50
CA ALA A 9 5.43 -0.34 -9.53
C ALA A 9 5.80 -1.71 -10.10
N MET A 10 4.85 -2.39 -10.77
CA MET A 10 5.12 -3.69 -11.43
C MET A 10 6.21 -3.57 -12.50
N ARG A 11 6.19 -2.49 -13.30
CA ARG A 11 7.22 -2.26 -14.32
C ARG A 11 8.61 -2.04 -13.73
N GLU A 12 8.72 -1.37 -12.59
CA GLU A 12 10.01 -1.21 -11.90
C GLU A 12 10.52 -2.54 -11.34
N LEU A 13 9.64 -3.38 -10.77
CA LEU A 13 10.01 -4.73 -10.32
C LEU A 13 10.48 -5.62 -11.48
N ASP A 14 9.78 -5.57 -12.63
CA ASP A 14 10.18 -6.27 -13.86
C ASP A 14 11.60 -5.85 -14.30
N LYS A 15 11.88 -4.54 -14.35
CA LYS A 15 13.20 -4.00 -14.75
C LYS A 15 14.32 -4.48 -13.84
N LEU A 16 14.05 -4.63 -12.55
CA LEU A 16 14.99 -5.10 -11.55
C LEU A 16 15.05 -6.64 -11.44
N ASN A 17 14.26 -7.37 -12.24
CA ASN A 17 14.11 -8.83 -12.16
C ASN A 17 13.76 -9.34 -10.76
N ILE A 18 12.95 -8.57 -10.01
CA ILE A 18 12.48 -8.98 -8.69
C ILE A 18 11.20 -9.80 -8.89
N ALA A 19 11.19 -11.05 -8.41
CA ALA A 19 9.99 -11.89 -8.46
C ALA A 19 8.87 -11.31 -7.58
N TYR A 20 7.65 -11.30 -8.10
CA TYR A 20 6.47 -10.82 -7.38
C TYR A 20 5.20 -11.54 -7.85
N ASP A 21 4.24 -11.67 -6.94
CA ASP A 21 2.90 -12.20 -7.23
C ASP A 21 1.88 -11.08 -7.32
N ILE A 22 0.83 -11.28 -8.11
CA ILE A 22 -0.28 -10.33 -8.27
C ILE A 22 -1.53 -10.93 -7.68
N THR A 23 -2.15 -10.22 -6.74
CA THR A 23 -3.47 -10.56 -6.21
C THR A 23 -4.48 -9.48 -6.58
N THR A 24 -5.60 -9.89 -7.16
CA THR A 24 -6.69 -8.99 -7.56
C THR A 24 -7.93 -9.32 -6.75
N TYR A 25 -8.62 -8.30 -6.26
CA TYR A 25 -9.89 -8.42 -5.55
C TYR A 25 -10.91 -7.46 -6.18
N ALA A 26 -12.19 -7.78 -6.04
CA ALA A 26 -13.26 -6.88 -6.48
C ALA A 26 -13.26 -5.63 -5.58
N TRP A 27 -13.22 -4.45 -6.18
CA TRP A 27 -13.24 -3.19 -5.45
C TRP A 27 -14.70 -2.76 -5.25
N ASP A 28 -15.10 -2.65 -3.97
CA ASP A 28 -16.40 -2.14 -3.55
C ASP A 28 -16.21 -0.82 -2.77
N PRO A 29 -16.81 0.30 -3.21
CA PRO A 29 -16.74 1.59 -2.52
C PRO A 29 -17.26 1.56 -1.08
N GLU A 30 -18.16 0.62 -0.74
CA GLU A 30 -18.75 0.52 0.60
C GLU A 30 -17.82 -0.21 1.59
N HIS A 31 -16.80 -0.90 1.09
CA HIS A 31 -15.85 -1.70 1.88
C HIS A 31 -14.42 -1.14 1.81
N LEU A 32 -14.25 0.11 2.24
CA LEU A 32 -12.96 0.82 2.28
C LEU A 32 -12.04 0.40 3.45
N ASP A 33 -12.53 -0.40 4.39
CA ASP A 33 -11.76 -0.79 5.56
C ASP A 33 -10.67 -1.81 5.23
N ALA A 34 -9.45 -1.55 5.70
CA ALA A 34 -8.28 -2.40 5.52
C ALA A 34 -8.51 -3.85 5.99
N SER A 35 -9.40 -4.04 6.96
CA SER A 35 -9.84 -5.36 7.45
C SER A 35 -10.53 -6.16 6.34
N HIS A 36 -11.42 -5.51 5.58
CA HIS A 36 -12.17 -6.15 4.50
C HIS A 36 -11.25 -6.58 3.36
N ALA A 37 -10.29 -5.73 2.98
CA ALA A 37 -9.28 -6.09 1.98
C ALA A 37 -8.43 -7.30 2.42
N SER A 38 -8.02 -7.37 3.70
CA SER A 38 -7.26 -8.51 4.22
C SER A 38 -8.05 -9.82 4.25
N GLU A 39 -9.34 -9.76 4.62
CA GLU A 39 -10.24 -10.92 4.61
C GLU A 39 -10.55 -11.40 3.19
N SER A 40 -10.77 -10.46 2.26
CA SER A 40 -11.02 -10.75 0.84
C SER A 40 -9.87 -11.47 0.15
N ILE A 41 -8.64 -11.18 0.58
CA ILE A 41 -7.40 -11.67 -0.03
C ILE A 41 -6.88 -12.93 0.71
N GLY A 42 -7.44 -13.27 1.87
CA GLY A 42 -6.99 -14.41 2.69
C GLY A 42 -5.57 -14.25 3.23
N MET A 43 -5.02 -13.03 3.21
CA MET A 43 -3.69 -12.71 3.73
C MET A 43 -3.81 -12.16 5.15
N ASN A 44 -2.81 -12.46 5.99
CA ASN A 44 -2.74 -11.88 7.31
C ASN A 44 -2.64 -10.35 7.17
N ALA A 45 -3.54 -9.62 7.80
CA ALA A 45 -3.54 -8.15 7.75
C ALA A 45 -2.21 -7.53 8.24
N SER A 46 -1.39 -8.28 8.99
CA SER A 46 -0.04 -7.86 9.40
C SER A 46 0.96 -7.79 8.24
N THR A 47 0.72 -8.51 7.14
CA THR A 47 1.57 -8.48 5.94
C THR A 47 1.05 -7.50 4.88
N VAL A 48 -0.07 -6.83 5.15
CA VAL A 48 -0.64 -5.80 4.29
C VAL A 48 -0.18 -4.45 4.79
N TYR A 49 0.39 -3.64 3.90
CA TYR A 49 0.89 -2.30 4.21
C TYR A 49 0.12 -1.25 3.42
N LYS A 50 0.00 -0.05 3.99
CA LYS A 50 -0.45 1.15 3.28
C LYS A 50 0.72 2.12 3.13
N THR A 51 0.76 2.77 1.97
CA THR A 51 1.72 3.84 1.66
C THR A 51 1.02 5.18 1.81
N LEU A 52 1.50 6.03 2.71
CA LEU A 52 0.95 7.35 2.99
C LEU A 52 1.93 8.42 2.56
N VAL A 53 1.46 9.39 1.78
CA VAL A 53 2.23 10.59 1.44
C VAL A 53 1.80 11.71 2.36
N LEU A 54 2.75 12.22 3.13
CA LEU A 54 2.58 13.34 4.05
C LEU A 54 3.33 14.54 3.50
N LYS A 55 2.85 15.74 3.84
CA LYS A 55 3.55 17.00 3.56
C LYS A 55 3.77 17.71 4.89
N GLY A 56 5.02 17.80 5.31
CA GLY A 56 5.42 18.58 6.48
C GLY A 56 5.69 20.03 6.11
N ASP A 57 5.36 20.94 7.02
CA ASP A 57 5.51 22.39 6.79
C ASP A 57 6.99 22.80 6.60
N LYS A 58 7.94 22.04 7.14
CA LYS A 58 9.38 22.30 7.05
C LYS A 58 10.19 21.18 6.40
N THR A 59 9.72 19.93 6.49
CA THR A 59 10.45 18.74 6.03
C THR A 59 10.14 18.35 4.58
N GLY A 60 9.11 18.97 3.97
CA GLY A 60 8.72 18.66 2.58
C GLY A 60 7.84 17.42 2.49
N LEU A 61 7.98 16.63 1.42
CA LEU A 61 7.21 15.41 1.22
C LEU A 61 7.86 14.24 1.96
N LEU A 62 7.06 13.48 2.69
CA LEU A 62 7.44 12.27 3.38
C LEU A 62 6.55 11.12 2.90
N VAL A 63 7.15 9.97 2.60
CA VAL A 63 6.41 8.75 2.26
C VAL A 63 6.59 7.74 3.38
N ALA A 64 5.50 7.30 3.99
CA ALA A 64 5.50 6.34 5.08
C ALA A 64 4.80 5.03 4.67
N CYS A 65 5.51 3.92 4.80
CA CYS A 65 4.95 2.58 4.63
C CYS A 65 4.68 1.98 6.01
N ILE A 66 3.41 1.80 6.36
CA ILE A 66 3.00 1.28 7.67
C ILE A 66 2.03 0.11 7.51
N PRO A 67 1.91 -0.80 8.50
CA PRO A 67 0.91 -1.86 8.46
C PRO A 67 -0.51 -1.29 8.27
N ALA A 68 -1.34 -1.97 7.48
CA ALA A 68 -2.63 -1.44 7.06
C ALA A 68 -3.57 -1.12 8.24
N LYS A 69 -3.50 -1.94 9.30
CA LYS A 69 -4.25 -1.79 10.56
C LYS A 69 -3.73 -0.69 11.49
N GLU A 70 -2.50 -0.22 11.30
CA GLU A 70 -1.91 0.80 12.16
C GLU A 70 -2.30 2.21 11.73
N LYS A 71 -2.12 3.19 12.62
CA LYS A 71 -2.32 4.61 12.32
C LYS A 71 -0.99 5.34 12.46
N ILE A 72 -0.78 6.31 11.56
CA ILE A 72 0.43 7.14 11.60
C ILE A 72 0.32 8.18 12.72
N ASP A 73 1.37 8.31 13.51
CA ASP A 73 1.51 9.39 14.49
C ASP A 73 2.23 10.57 13.85
N LEU A 74 1.46 11.58 13.45
CA LEU A 74 1.95 12.76 12.74
C LEU A 74 2.97 13.58 13.55
N LYS A 75 2.95 13.49 14.89
CA LYS A 75 3.94 14.20 15.72
C LYS A 75 5.29 13.50 15.66
N LYS A 76 5.29 12.16 15.71
CA LYS A 76 6.52 11.36 15.57
C LYS A 76 7.12 11.48 14.18
N THR A 77 6.31 11.66 13.13
CA THR A 77 6.85 11.82 11.77
C THR A 77 7.59 13.14 11.54
N ARG A 78 7.47 14.13 12.45
CA ARG A 78 8.16 15.43 12.31
C ARG A 78 9.68 15.34 12.36
N SER A 79 10.24 14.31 12.99
CA SER A 79 11.70 14.13 13.15
C SER A 79 12.39 13.49 11.94
N TYR A 80 11.63 13.07 10.92
CA TYR A 80 12.12 12.51 9.66
C TYR A 80 12.00 13.56 8.56
#